data_AF-A0A7Y9BIY7-F1
#
_entry.id   AF-A0A7Y9BIY7-F1
#
_cell.length_a   1.000
_cell.length_b   1.000
_cell.length_c   1.000
_cell.angle_alpha   90.00
_cell.angle_beta   90.00
_cell.angle_gamma   90.00
#
_symmetry.space_group_name_H-M   'P 1'
#
loop_
_entity.id
_entity.type
_entity.pdbx_description
1 polymer ?
#
loop_
_entity_poly.entity_id
_entity_poly.type
_entity_poly.pdbx_seq_one_letter_code
_entity_poly.pdbx_strand_id
1 'polypeptide(L)' 'MEVFNRIALFFVVLFSVVIILNTYLGETERAQSNVIYFLMNGFAYIVSAMDMEKRTVEQSKI' A
#
# COMPACT_ATOMS: atom_id res chain seq x y z
N MET A 1 1.49 -14.67 -6.33
CA MET A 1 1.89 -14.49 -4.92
C MET A 1 3.23 -13.79 -4.75
N GLU A 2 4.32 -14.25 -5.39
CA GLU A 2 5.66 -13.66 -5.22
C GLU A 2 5.74 -12.18 -5.65
N VAL A 3 5.14 -11.83 -6.78
CA VAL A 3 5.04 -10.43 -7.27
C VAL A 3 4.29 -9.55 -6.27
N PHE A 4 3.17 -10.01 -5.75
CA PHE A 4 2.38 -9.27 -4.76
C PHE A 4 3.09 -9.10 -3.43
N ASN A 5 3.83 -10.11 -2.98
CA ASN A 5 4.64 -10.00 -1.77
C ASN A 5 5.74 -8.93 -1.95
N ARG A 6 6.37 -8.89 -3.13
CA ARG A 6 7.36 -7.86 -3.48
C ARG A 6 6.73 -6.46 -3.54
N ILE A 7 5.52 -6.33 -4.08
CA ILE A 7 4.77 -5.06 -4.09
C ILE A 7 4.40 -4.63 -2.67
N ALA A 8 3.88 -5.53 -1.83
CA ALA A 8 3.52 -5.22 -0.45
C ALA A 8 4.74 -4.75 0.35
N LEU A 9 5.89 -5.43 0.22
CA LEU A 9 7.14 -5.01 0.85
C LEU A 9 7.59 -3.63 0.41
N PHE A 10 7.46 -3.30 -0.88
CA PHE A 10 7.77 -1.96 -1.39
C PHE A 10 6.91 -0.89 -0.70
N PHE A 11 5.60 -1.11 -0.56
CA PHE A 11 4.71 -0.16 0.14
C PHE A 11 5.07 -0.01 1.61
N VAL A 12 5.46 -1.09 2.31
CA VAL A 12 5.91 -1.02 3.71
C VAL A 12 7.14 -0.12 3.85
N VAL A 13 8.16 -0.32 3.02
CA VAL A 13 9.38 0.50 3.05
C VAL A 13 9.06 1.96 2.72
N LEU A 14 8.25 2.20 1.70
CA LEU A 14 7.81 3.53 1.29
C LEU A 14 7.08 4.25 2.45
N PHE A 15 6.17 3.56 3.13
CA PHE A 15 5.43 4.10 4.26
C PHE A 15 6.36 4.45 5.43
N SER A 16 7.33 3.59 5.73
CA SER A 16 8.33 3.85 6.78
C SER A 16 9.17 5.07 6.46
N VAL A 17 9.66 5.22 5.23
CA VAL A 17 10.42 6.41 4.80
C VAL A 17 9.59 7.67 4.93
N VAL A 18 8.33 7.64 4.48
CA VAL A 18 7.42 8.78 4.58
C VAL A 18 7.13 9.15 6.04
N ILE A 19 6.86 8.17 6.92
CA ILE A 19 6.66 8.43 8.36
C ILE A 19 7.90 9.02 9.00
N ILE A 20 9.09 8.48 8.71
CA ILE A 20 10.35 8.98 9.26
C ILE A 20 10.59 10.42 8.82
N LEU A 21 10.54 10.69 7.51
CA LEU A 21 10.68 12.05 6.98
C LEU A 21 9.67 12.99 7.65
N ASN A 22 8.42 12.57 7.80
CA ASN A 22 7.37 13.37 8.43
C ASN A 22 7.57 13.63 9.91
N THR A 23 8.16 12.68 10.65
CA THR A 23 8.45 12.81 12.08
C THR A 23 9.57 13.81 12.33
N TYR A 24 10.53 13.94 11.40
CA TYR A 24 11.72 14.77 11.57
C TYR A 24 11.68 16.13 10.85
N LEU A 25 10.86 16.31 9.80
CA LEU A 25 10.89 17.53 8.97
C LEU A 25 9.99 18.68 9.43
N GLY A 26 9.08 18.48 10.39
CA GLY A 26 8.27 19.56 10.99
C GLY A 26 7.24 20.22 10.05
N GLU A 27 6.00 20.32 10.52
CA GLU A 27 4.89 21.15 10.01
C GLU A 27 4.64 21.19 8.48
N THR A 28 4.11 20.10 7.94
CA THR A 28 3.38 20.10 6.65
C THR A 28 2.08 19.30 6.73
N GLU A 29 1.30 19.46 7.80
CA GLU A 29 0.13 18.62 8.16
C GLU A 29 -0.82 18.31 6.98
N ARG A 30 -1.11 19.30 6.12
CA ARG A 30 -1.97 19.11 4.94
C ARG A 30 -1.34 18.23 3.86
N ALA A 31 -0.09 18.48 3.50
CA ALA A 31 0.61 17.68 2.50
C ALA A 31 0.86 16.26 3.03
N GLN A 32 1.19 16.13 4.33
CA GLN A 32 1.31 14.86 5.02
C GLN A 32 0.02 14.06 4.98
N SER A 33 -1.10 14.69 5.33
CA SER A 33 -2.40 14.04 5.33
C SER A 33 -2.76 13.53 3.93
N ASN A 34 -2.57 14.36 2.89
CA ASN A 34 -2.83 13.96 1.50
C ASN A 34 -1.93 12.80 1.03
N VAL A 35 -0.65 12.79 1.41
CA VAL A 35 0.27 11.68 1.07
C VAL A 35 -0.14 10.40 1.77
N ILE A 36 -0.46 10.45 3.07
CA ILE A 36 -0.92 9.28 3.82
C ILE A 36 -2.24 8.75 3.24
N TYR A 37 -3.19 9.62 2.92
CA TYR A 37 -4.44 9.21 2.28
C TYR A 37 -4.21 8.58 0.91
N PHE A 38 -3.35 9.17 0.08
CA PHE A 38 -2.99 8.59 -1.23
C PHE A 38 -2.38 7.20 -1.08
N LEU A 39 -1.44 7.04 -0.14
CA LEU A 39 -0.78 5.77 0.13
C LEU A 39 -1.74 4.71 0.68
N MET A 40 -2.64 5.06 1.60
CA MET A 40 -3.65 4.16 2.13
C MET A 40 -4.63 3.69 1.04
N ASN A 41 -5.11 4.61 0.20
CA ASN A 41 -5.99 4.27 -0.92
C ASN A 41 -5.29 3.35 -1.94
N GLY A 42 -4.02 3.65 -2.27
CA GLY A 42 -3.21 2.80 -3.15
C GLY A 42 -2.99 1.40 -2.57
N PHE A 43 -2.72 1.30 -1.27
CA PHE A 43 -2.56 0.02 -0.59
C PHE A 43 -3.86 -0.80 -0.57
N ALA A 44 -4.99 -0.17 -0.25
CA ALA A 44 -6.30 -0.82 -0.26
C ALA A 44 -6.67 -1.37 -1.65
N TYR A 45 -6.36 -0.62 -2.71
CA TYR A 45 -6.55 -1.07 -4.09
C TYR A 45 -5.75 -2.33 -4.41
N ILE A 46 -4.46 -2.36 -4.04
CA ILE A 46 -3.57 -3.51 -4.30
C ILE A 46 -4.05 -4.76 -3.55
N VAL A 47 -4.39 -4.62 -2.26
CA VAL A 47 -4.92 -5.75 -1.47
C VAL A 47 -6.24 -6.26 -2.05
N SER A 48 -7.12 -5.36 -2.50
CA SER A 48 -8.39 -5.75 -3.14
C SER A 48 -8.17 -6.46 -4.47
N ALA A 49 -7.22 -6.00 -5.29
CA ALA A 49 -6.85 -6.65 -6.54
C ALA A 49 -6.28 -8.05 -6.32
N MET A 50 -5.44 -8.22 -5.30
CA MET A 50 -4.91 -9.53 -4.88
C MET A 50 -6.01 -10.49 -4.49
N ASP A 51 -6.98 -10.02 -3.70
CA ASP A 51 -8.06 -10.85 -3.21
C ASP A 51 -9.03 -11.24 -4.33
N MET A 52 -9.27 -10.35 -5.30
CA MET A 52 -10.00 -10.69 -6.53
C MET A 52 -9.27 -11.74 -7.36
N GLU A 53 -7.96 -11.58 -7.61
CA GLU A 53 -7.17 -12.57 -8.36
C GLU A 53 -7.20 -13.94 -7.68
N LYS A 54 -7.03 -13.95 -6.35
CA LYS A 54 -7.14 -15.18 -5.56
C LYS A 54 -8.50 -15.85 -5.74
N ARG A 55 -9.60 -15.08 -5.63
CA ARG A 55 -10.97 -15.59 -5.82
C ARG A 55 -11.21 -16.12 -7.23
N THR A 56 -10.72 -15.44 -8.27
CA THR A 56 -10.83 -15.91 -9.65
C THR A 56 -10.08 -17.23 -9.87
N VAL A 57 -8.86 -17.33 -9.34
CA VAL A 57 -8.06 -18.57 -9.43
C VAL A 57 -8.75 -19.72 -8.66
N GLU A 58 -9.35 -19.43 -7.51
CA GLU A 58 -10.05 -20.42 -6.69
C GLU A 58 -11.34 -20.92 -7.35
N GLN A 59 -12.10 -20.03 -8.01
CA GLN A 59 -13.28 -20.41 -8.81
C GLN A 59 -12.94 -21.19 -10.08
N SER A 60 -11.78 -20.94 -10.71
CA SER A 60 -11.35 -21.65 -11.92
C SER A 60 -10.92 -23.11 -11.70
N LYS A 61 -10.75 -23.52 -10.43
CA LYS A 61 -10.36 -24.88 -10.03
C LYS A 61 -11.55 -25.81 -9.75
N ILE A 62 -12.78 -25.29 -9.86
CA ILE A 62 -14.06 -26.01 -9.72
C ILE A 62 -14.61 -26.27 -11.12
#